data_AF-A0A1S2LAE4-F1
#
_entry.id   AF-A0A1S2LAE4-F1
#
_cell.length_a   1.000
_cell.length_b   1.000
_cell.length_c   1.000
_cell.angle_alpha   90.00
_cell.angle_beta   90.00
_cell.angle_gamma   90.00
#
_symmetry.space_group_name_H-M   'P 1'
#
loop_
_entity.id
_entity.type
_entity.pdbx_description
1 polymer ?
#
loop_
_entity_poly.entity_id
_entity_poly.type
_entity_poly.pdbx_seq_one_letter_code
_entity_poly.pdbx_strand_id
1 'polypeptide(L)'
;MKGGVRTLSISVENIPQMAIDDLLVRIGDKTIEKLFKHILTKEGDSREALHTYIRNILQDNFYSADNLVDPFEIKSSFHRKRQTTKKNWFKKLKTDVENNKPNPIEDELEFMANIIERNGIDKDVKSVLHFDEPDIYIENQLKKYEVWAKDKKSRLTDFPYLDKKQMYQIEKAFENDIVNIICEFLEENPKNNWLTVRPKEWVDNPVFSDDGKKMIKADGKEVIEIGPGKNNTQLYNDSKLSDNRFFRFFFDLGDGEEVKLDKVSPPDPIDNEILQYIMEEMDNLFLSEKKIIVDLRGLLIEVYGHSGQKQYDLIEKRLKKIGRYSFEGTTVGQDNKTHVSFIYNLFQYVEIKTDELTGRKYVEIQFSDKLHERIVTRKTIAIYSPFFKRLENSLSKILIYAFQKERIDAYVNERNLKSSYDYSFFTDRIRFRSKRLESNLEKIESSLQDFKNAGVLIEDYKRVGSSFNITLTPLSKSEVADLQKIEIIALEA
;
A
#
# COMPACT_ATOMS: atom_id res chain seq x y z
N MET A 1 -29.22 12.08 17.13
CA MET A 1 -28.47 12.91 16.17
C MET A 1 -27.96 11.99 15.07
N LYS A 2 -28.34 12.23 13.81
CA LYS A 2 -27.83 11.45 12.68
C LYS A 2 -26.33 11.77 12.54
N GLY A 3 -25.48 10.84 12.94
CA GLY A 3 -24.05 10.89 12.67
C GLY A 3 -23.84 10.74 11.17
N GLY A 4 -23.87 11.86 10.44
CA GLY A 4 -23.28 11.89 9.12
C GLY A 4 -21.78 11.67 9.31
N VAL A 5 -21.28 10.53 8.84
CA VAL A 5 -19.86 10.31 8.64
C VAL A 5 -19.42 11.42 7.70
N ARG A 6 -18.82 12.48 8.26
CA ARG A 6 -18.11 13.48 7.46
C ARG A 6 -16.79 12.83 7.08
N THR A 7 -16.84 11.95 6.08
CA THR A 7 -15.67 11.60 5.29
C THR A 7 -15.00 12.90 4.87
N LEU A 8 -13.67 12.98 5.03
CA LEU A 8 -12.87 14.02 4.40
C LEU A 8 -13.35 14.17 2.96
N SER A 9 -13.65 15.40 2.54
CA SER A 9 -13.83 15.73 1.13
C SER A 9 -12.50 15.38 0.45
N ILE A 10 -12.44 14.22 -0.20
CA ILE A 10 -11.19 13.76 -0.81
C ILE A 10 -11.18 14.37 -2.20
N SER A 11 -10.38 15.42 -2.36
CA SER A 11 -10.04 15.93 -3.68
C SER A 11 -9.05 14.98 -4.36
N VAL A 12 -9.24 14.74 -5.65
CA VAL A 12 -8.27 14.03 -6.51
C VAL A 12 -6.87 14.67 -6.44
N GLU A 13 -6.79 15.95 -6.07
CA GLU A 13 -5.53 16.67 -5.88
C GLU A 13 -4.66 16.06 -4.77
N ASN A 14 -5.28 15.45 -3.75
CA ASN A 14 -4.59 14.83 -2.61
C ASN A 14 -4.04 13.43 -2.92
N ILE A 15 -4.30 12.88 -4.10
CA ILE A 15 -3.72 11.60 -4.54
C ILE A 15 -2.21 11.83 -4.79
N PRO A 16 -1.32 11.07 -4.11
CA PRO A 16 0.12 11.18 -4.32
C PRO A 16 0.51 10.84 -5.76
N GLN A 17 1.52 11.53 -6.29
CA GLN A 17 2.02 11.27 -7.64
C GLN A 17 2.51 9.83 -7.79
N MET A 18 3.07 9.24 -6.73
CA MET A 18 3.51 7.84 -6.77
C MET A 18 2.36 6.85 -6.95
N ALA A 19 1.17 7.14 -6.43
CA ALA A 19 -0.01 6.29 -6.65
C ALA A 19 -0.45 6.33 -8.13
N ILE A 20 -0.33 7.48 -8.77
CA ILE A 20 -0.57 7.63 -10.22
C ILE A 20 0.48 6.87 -11.02
N ASP A 21 1.74 6.88 -10.60
CA ASP A 21 2.78 6.12 -11.28
C ASP A 21 2.56 4.60 -11.20
N ASP A 22 2.09 4.08 -10.06
CA ASP A 22 1.71 2.66 -9.94
C ASP A 22 0.57 2.31 -10.92
N LEU A 23 -0.41 3.22 -11.08
CA LEU A 23 -1.45 3.10 -12.10
C LEU A 23 -0.87 3.09 -13.52
N LEU A 24 0.10 3.96 -13.83
CA LEU A 24 0.74 3.99 -15.15
C LEU A 24 1.46 2.68 -15.46
N VAL A 25 2.14 2.08 -14.47
CA VAL A 25 2.75 0.74 -14.63
C VAL A 25 1.70 -0.31 -14.97
N ARG A 26 0.52 -0.29 -14.33
CA ARG A 26 -0.60 -1.21 -14.62
C ARG A 26 -1.25 -0.96 -15.98
N ILE A 27 -1.30 0.30 -16.41
CA ILE A 27 -1.72 0.68 -17.76
C ILE A 27 -0.74 0.11 -18.78
N GLY A 28 0.56 0.17 -18.52
CA GLY A 28 1.59 -0.48 -19.30
C GLY A 28 1.92 0.25 -20.61
N ASP A 29 3.18 0.10 -21.03
CA ASP A 29 3.82 0.91 -22.06
C ASP A 29 3.05 0.94 -23.38
N LYS A 30 2.58 -0.23 -23.85
CA LYS A 30 1.82 -0.34 -25.11
C LYS A 30 0.53 0.50 -25.12
N THR A 31 -0.17 0.60 -23.99
CA THR A 31 -1.38 1.42 -23.91
C THR A 31 -1.01 2.90 -23.78
N ILE A 32 0.07 3.24 -23.07
CA ILE A 32 0.59 4.61 -22.95
C ILE A 32 1.04 5.15 -24.32
N GLU A 33 1.79 4.36 -25.09
CA GLU A 33 2.22 4.72 -26.45
C GLU A 33 1.03 5.07 -27.35
N LYS A 34 -0.02 4.24 -27.31
CA LYS A 34 -1.26 4.49 -28.06
C LYS A 34 -1.99 5.73 -27.55
N LEU A 35 -1.95 5.99 -26.24
CA LEU A 35 -2.58 7.17 -25.66
C LEU A 35 -1.91 8.45 -26.17
N PHE A 36 -0.58 8.49 -26.25
CA PHE A 36 0.15 9.61 -26.87
C PHE A 36 -0.11 9.72 -28.37
N LYS A 37 -0.19 8.59 -29.08
CA LYS A 37 -0.49 8.56 -30.51
C LYS A 37 -1.86 9.13 -30.87
N HIS A 38 -2.88 8.90 -30.03
CA HIS A 38 -4.26 9.24 -30.35
C HIS A 38 -4.82 10.41 -29.57
N ILE A 39 -4.57 10.48 -28.27
CA ILE A 39 -5.22 11.42 -27.35
C ILE A 39 -4.29 12.58 -27.01
N LEU A 40 -3.08 12.28 -26.52
CA LEU A 40 -2.14 13.29 -25.98
C LEU A 40 -1.15 13.84 -27.03
N THR A 41 -1.58 13.87 -28.30
CA THR A 41 -0.73 14.14 -29.48
C THR A 41 0.04 15.47 -29.47
N LYS A 42 -0.42 16.47 -28.72
CA LYS A 42 0.16 17.83 -28.67
C LYS A 42 1.03 18.09 -27.44
N GLU A 43 1.08 17.17 -26.49
CA GLU A 43 1.68 17.42 -25.18
C GLU A 43 3.09 16.82 -25.04
N GLY A 44 3.64 16.28 -26.14
CA GLY A 44 4.89 15.52 -26.14
C GLY A 44 4.81 14.28 -25.24
N ASP A 45 5.91 13.58 -25.04
CA ASP A 45 6.02 12.56 -23.98
C ASP A 45 6.25 13.24 -22.63
N SER A 46 5.24 13.96 -22.14
CA SER A 46 5.29 14.59 -20.82
C SER A 46 4.55 13.72 -19.81
N ARG A 47 5.28 13.26 -18.78
CA ARG A 47 4.72 12.55 -17.62
C ARG A 47 3.56 13.31 -16.96
N GLU A 48 3.61 14.65 -17.02
CA GLU A 48 2.59 15.55 -16.48
C GLU A 48 1.24 15.46 -17.23
N ALA A 49 1.27 15.30 -18.56
CA ALA A 49 0.08 15.05 -19.37
C ALA A 49 -0.63 13.75 -18.95
N LEU A 50 0.14 12.68 -18.78
CA LEU A 50 -0.38 11.40 -18.28
C LEU A 50 -0.99 11.55 -16.89
N HIS A 51 -0.29 12.21 -15.97
CA HIS A 51 -0.78 12.44 -14.62
C HIS A 51 -2.10 13.21 -14.62
N THR A 52 -2.18 14.27 -15.42
CA THR A 52 -3.38 15.10 -15.58
C THR A 52 -4.53 14.28 -16.16
N TYR A 53 -4.27 13.50 -17.21
CA TYR A 53 -5.27 12.66 -17.85
C TYR A 53 -5.86 11.61 -16.89
N ILE A 54 -5.01 10.93 -16.11
CA ILE A 54 -5.46 9.95 -15.10
C ILE A 54 -6.25 10.63 -13.97
N ARG A 55 -5.81 11.81 -13.49
CA ARG A 55 -6.54 12.59 -12.49
C ARG A 55 -7.93 12.98 -13.00
N ASN A 56 -8.07 13.41 -14.25
CA ASN A 56 -9.37 13.74 -14.82
C ASN A 56 -10.30 12.51 -14.86
N ILE A 57 -9.79 11.34 -15.27
CA ILE A 57 -10.59 10.10 -15.25
C ILE A 57 -11.03 9.75 -13.82
N LEU A 58 -10.14 9.89 -12.84
CA LEU A 58 -10.46 9.70 -11.42
C LEU A 58 -11.58 10.65 -10.99
N GLN A 59 -11.43 11.94 -11.25
CA GLN A 59 -12.39 12.97 -10.89
C GLN A 59 -13.77 12.72 -11.52
N ASP A 60 -13.81 12.38 -12.80
CA ASP A 60 -15.05 12.25 -13.57
C ASP A 60 -15.85 10.98 -13.23
N ASN A 61 -15.17 9.91 -12.79
CA ASN A 61 -15.79 8.59 -12.63
C ASN A 61 -15.88 8.12 -11.18
N PHE A 62 -14.92 8.51 -10.34
CA PHE A 62 -14.78 7.95 -8.99
C PHE A 62 -15.09 8.96 -7.89
N TYR A 63 -15.19 10.26 -8.20
CA TYR A 63 -15.48 11.30 -7.20
C TYR A 63 -16.79 12.01 -7.53
N SER A 64 -17.72 12.02 -6.57
CA SER A 64 -18.98 12.76 -6.65
C SER A 64 -19.22 13.53 -5.36
N ALA A 65 -19.34 14.86 -5.47
CA ALA A 65 -19.42 15.76 -4.31
C ALA A 65 -18.36 15.43 -3.23
N ASP A 66 -17.12 15.25 -3.68
CA ASP A 66 -15.93 14.91 -2.88
C ASP A 66 -15.99 13.58 -2.10
N ASN A 67 -16.92 12.68 -2.46
CA ASN A 67 -16.96 11.31 -1.94
C ASN A 67 -16.56 10.32 -3.03
N LEU A 68 -15.80 9.30 -2.62
CA LEU A 68 -15.46 8.17 -3.49
C LEU A 68 -16.72 7.33 -3.76
N VAL A 69 -17.06 7.16 -5.03
CA VAL A 69 -18.09 6.25 -5.50
C VAL A 69 -17.57 4.81 -5.38
N ASP A 70 -18.44 3.87 -4.99
CA ASP A 70 -18.07 2.46 -4.85
C ASP A 70 -17.46 1.91 -6.17
N PRO A 71 -16.18 1.50 -6.17
CA PRO A 71 -15.53 0.93 -7.35
C PRO A 71 -16.26 -0.28 -7.93
N PHE A 72 -16.98 -1.06 -7.10
CA PHE A 72 -17.73 -2.23 -7.56
C PHE A 72 -18.92 -1.84 -8.46
N GLU A 73 -19.61 -0.75 -8.14
CA GLU A 73 -20.73 -0.25 -8.94
C GLU A 73 -20.24 0.20 -10.33
N ILE A 74 -19.12 0.92 -10.36
CA ILE A 74 -18.47 1.42 -11.58
C ILE A 74 -18.00 0.24 -12.44
N LYS A 75 -17.26 -0.71 -11.85
CA LYS A 75 -16.64 -1.82 -12.57
C LYS A 75 -17.64 -2.66 -13.35
N SER A 76 -18.81 -2.94 -12.77
CA SER A 76 -19.85 -3.76 -13.43
C SER A 76 -20.37 -3.10 -14.72
N SER A 77 -20.62 -1.80 -14.69
CA SER A 77 -21.09 -0.99 -15.82
C SER A 77 -20.04 -0.92 -16.92
N PHE A 78 -18.80 -0.61 -16.55
CA PHE A 78 -17.69 -0.48 -17.48
C PHE A 78 -17.29 -1.81 -18.11
N HIS A 79 -17.30 -2.92 -17.36
CA HIS A 79 -17.10 -4.26 -17.88
C HIS A 79 -18.19 -4.63 -18.91
N ARG A 80 -19.47 -4.36 -18.62
CA ARG A 80 -20.56 -4.62 -19.58
C ARG A 80 -20.42 -3.79 -20.85
N LYS A 81 -20.08 -2.50 -20.73
CA LYS A 81 -19.80 -1.61 -21.86
C LYS A 81 -18.64 -2.13 -22.71
N ARG A 82 -17.55 -2.59 -22.06
CA ARG A 82 -16.39 -3.23 -22.72
C ARG A 82 -16.82 -4.39 -23.59
N GLN A 83 -17.49 -5.38 -23.00
CA GLN A 83 -17.89 -6.61 -23.70
C GLN A 83 -18.87 -6.32 -24.85
N THR A 84 -19.79 -5.39 -24.66
CA THR A 84 -20.74 -5.00 -25.70
C THR A 84 -20.03 -4.33 -26.87
N THR A 85 -19.09 -3.43 -26.58
CA THR A 85 -18.33 -2.69 -27.61
C THR A 85 -17.44 -3.63 -28.42
N LYS A 86 -16.75 -4.58 -27.77
CA LYS A 86 -15.94 -5.61 -28.44
C LYS A 86 -16.77 -6.44 -29.42
N LYS A 87 -17.93 -6.94 -28.96
CA LYS A 87 -18.87 -7.69 -29.80
C LYS A 87 -19.36 -6.86 -30.97
N ASN A 88 -19.70 -5.60 -30.75
CA ASN A 88 -20.20 -4.71 -31.82
C ASN A 88 -19.11 -4.39 -32.85
N TRP A 89 -17.87 -4.14 -32.41
CA TRP A 89 -16.74 -3.87 -33.31
C TRP A 89 -16.39 -5.09 -34.16
N PHE A 90 -16.34 -6.28 -33.54
CA PHE A 90 -16.11 -7.52 -34.27
C PHE A 90 -17.26 -7.84 -35.24
N LYS A 91 -18.51 -7.74 -34.77
CA LYS A 91 -19.69 -7.98 -35.62
C LYS A 91 -19.69 -7.04 -36.83
N LYS A 92 -19.42 -5.75 -36.63
CA LYS A 92 -19.32 -4.79 -37.72
C LYS A 92 -18.21 -5.17 -38.71
N LEU A 93 -17.01 -5.48 -38.22
CA LEU A 93 -15.89 -5.90 -39.07
C LEU A 93 -16.24 -7.14 -39.90
N LYS A 94 -16.81 -8.16 -39.27
CA LYS A 94 -17.26 -9.39 -39.94
C LYS A 94 -18.32 -9.09 -41.02
N THR A 95 -19.31 -8.27 -40.69
CA THR A 95 -20.36 -7.88 -41.64
C THR A 95 -19.82 -7.03 -42.79
N ASP A 96 -18.83 -6.17 -42.54
CA ASP A 96 -18.21 -5.36 -43.60
C ASP A 96 -17.43 -6.26 -44.57
N VAL A 97 -16.69 -7.26 -44.07
CA VAL A 97 -16.02 -8.29 -44.89
C VAL A 97 -17.01 -9.15 -45.66
N GLU A 98 -18.04 -9.70 -45.01
CA GLU A 98 -19.04 -10.57 -45.66
C GLU A 98 -19.83 -9.87 -46.78
N ASN A 99 -19.97 -8.54 -46.71
CA ASN A 99 -20.69 -7.75 -47.69
C ASN A 99 -19.75 -7.00 -48.67
N ASN A 100 -18.45 -7.32 -48.70
CA ASN A 100 -17.45 -6.66 -49.54
C ASN A 100 -17.49 -5.12 -49.43
N LYS A 101 -17.68 -4.62 -48.19
CA LYS A 101 -17.60 -3.19 -47.90
C LYS A 101 -16.16 -2.82 -47.56
N PRO A 102 -15.75 -1.56 -47.81
CA PRO A 102 -14.42 -1.08 -47.44
C PRO A 102 -14.12 -1.39 -45.98
N ASN A 103 -13.07 -2.17 -45.74
CA ASN A 103 -12.72 -2.63 -44.41
C ASN A 103 -11.21 -2.65 -44.18
N PRO A 104 -10.76 -2.55 -42.92
CA PRO A 104 -9.34 -2.46 -42.61
C PRO A 104 -8.49 -3.70 -42.96
N ILE A 105 -9.10 -4.89 -43.10
CA ILE A 105 -8.37 -6.11 -43.46
C ILE A 105 -7.98 -6.05 -44.95
N GLU A 106 -8.91 -5.62 -45.79
CA GLU A 106 -8.66 -5.37 -47.21
C GLU A 106 -7.64 -4.24 -47.43
N ASP A 107 -7.74 -3.14 -46.69
CA ASP A 107 -6.74 -2.05 -46.75
C ASP A 107 -5.31 -2.58 -46.45
N GLU A 108 -5.19 -3.47 -45.47
CA GLU A 108 -3.91 -4.07 -45.06
C GLU A 108 -3.38 -5.02 -46.15
N LEU A 109 -4.25 -5.83 -46.75
CA LEU A 109 -3.91 -6.68 -47.89
C LEU A 109 -3.44 -5.85 -49.09
N GLU A 110 -4.14 -4.77 -49.44
CA GLU A 110 -3.76 -3.90 -50.54
C GLU A 110 -2.41 -3.22 -50.28
N PHE A 111 -2.18 -2.73 -49.05
CA PHE A 111 -0.91 -2.14 -48.66
C PHE A 111 0.25 -3.15 -48.75
N MET A 112 0.04 -4.36 -48.26
CA MET A 112 1.05 -5.42 -48.28
C MET A 112 1.35 -5.88 -49.71
N ALA A 113 0.34 -6.01 -50.57
CA ALA A 113 0.51 -6.31 -51.99
C ALA A 113 1.38 -5.24 -52.69
N ASN A 114 1.10 -3.95 -52.42
CA ASN A 114 1.90 -2.84 -52.93
C ASN A 114 3.36 -2.87 -52.45
N ILE A 115 3.61 -3.25 -51.20
CA ILE A 115 4.99 -3.41 -50.69
C ILE A 115 5.69 -4.56 -51.39
N ILE A 116 5.02 -5.70 -51.57
CA ILE A 116 5.56 -6.87 -52.24
C ILE A 116 5.99 -6.53 -53.68
N GLU A 117 5.14 -5.83 -54.42
CA GLU A 117 5.42 -5.42 -55.80
C GLU A 117 6.60 -4.45 -55.89
N ARG A 118 6.75 -3.53 -54.93
CA ARG A 118 7.78 -2.50 -54.95
C ARG A 118 9.14 -2.96 -54.41
N ASN A 119 9.15 -3.78 -53.37
CA ASN A 119 10.36 -4.08 -52.60
C ASN A 119 10.87 -5.51 -52.78
N GLY A 120 10.12 -6.40 -53.45
CA GLY A 120 10.52 -7.78 -53.66
C GLY A 120 10.72 -8.51 -52.33
N ILE A 121 9.64 -8.74 -51.59
CA ILE A 121 9.71 -9.52 -50.34
C ILE A 121 10.08 -10.98 -50.65
N ASP A 122 10.95 -11.55 -49.80
CA ASP A 122 11.41 -12.94 -49.85
C ASP A 122 10.24 -13.94 -49.91
N LYS A 123 10.38 -15.00 -50.71
CA LYS A 123 9.35 -16.05 -50.87
C LYS A 123 8.98 -16.70 -49.54
N ASP A 124 9.92 -16.75 -48.60
CA ASP A 124 9.71 -17.34 -47.28
C ASP A 124 8.80 -16.49 -46.38
N VAL A 125 8.75 -15.17 -46.56
CA VAL A 125 7.84 -14.29 -45.80
C VAL A 125 6.41 -14.36 -46.35
N LYS A 126 6.25 -14.50 -47.67
CA LYS A 126 4.94 -14.69 -48.30
C LYS A 126 4.26 -15.98 -47.87
N SER A 127 5.03 -17.07 -47.79
CA SER A 127 4.51 -18.38 -47.39
C SER A 127 4.12 -18.44 -45.91
N VAL A 128 4.89 -17.81 -45.02
CA VAL A 128 4.61 -17.75 -43.57
C VAL A 128 3.35 -16.92 -43.25
N LEU A 129 3.08 -15.86 -44.02
CA LEU A 129 1.89 -15.02 -43.84
C LEU A 129 0.66 -15.53 -44.61
N HIS A 130 0.79 -16.64 -45.35
CA HIS A 130 -0.24 -17.16 -46.27
C HIS A 130 -0.76 -16.09 -47.24
N PHE A 131 0.14 -15.20 -47.69
CA PHE A 131 -0.26 -14.03 -48.47
C PHE A 131 -0.69 -14.39 -49.90
N ASP A 132 -0.28 -15.57 -50.39
CA ASP A 132 -0.70 -16.10 -51.69
C ASP A 132 -2.18 -16.56 -51.69
N GLU A 133 -2.82 -16.64 -50.51
CA GLU A 133 -4.23 -17.03 -50.33
C GLU A 133 -4.99 -15.99 -49.48
N PRO A 134 -5.44 -14.86 -50.08
CA PRO A 134 -6.07 -13.74 -49.37
C PRO A 134 -7.26 -14.15 -48.50
N ASP A 135 -8.07 -15.12 -48.94
CA ASP A 135 -9.23 -15.62 -48.20
C ASP A 135 -8.82 -16.28 -46.88
N ILE A 136 -7.73 -17.05 -46.87
CA ILE A 136 -7.19 -17.68 -45.66
C ILE A 136 -6.65 -16.61 -44.70
N TYR A 137 -5.98 -15.58 -45.22
CA TYR A 137 -5.53 -14.46 -44.39
C TYR A 137 -6.71 -13.76 -43.70
N ILE A 138 -7.76 -13.42 -44.47
CA ILE A 138 -8.97 -12.79 -43.94
C ILE A 138 -9.61 -13.66 -42.86
N GLU A 139 -9.75 -14.96 -43.10
CA GLU A 139 -10.33 -15.90 -42.13
C GLU A 139 -9.49 -15.96 -40.83
N ASN A 140 -8.17 -16.00 -40.96
CA ASN A 140 -7.26 -16.01 -39.81
C ASN A 140 -7.34 -14.71 -38.99
N GLN A 141 -7.42 -13.55 -39.64
CA GLN A 141 -7.61 -12.27 -38.95
C GLN A 141 -8.96 -12.22 -38.24
N LEU A 142 -10.05 -12.64 -38.90
CA LEU A 142 -11.37 -12.71 -38.28
C LEU A 142 -11.38 -13.64 -37.05
N LYS A 143 -10.74 -14.82 -37.11
CA LYS A 143 -10.61 -15.72 -35.96
C LYS A 143 -9.85 -15.07 -34.81
N LYS A 144 -8.73 -14.41 -35.08
CA LYS A 144 -7.95 -13.68 -34.08
C LYS A 144 -8.80 -12.61 -33.38
N TYR A 145 -9.61 -11.87 -34.14
CA TYR A 145 -10.49 -10.83 -33.59
C TYR A 145 -11.71 -11.40 -32.88
N GLU A 146 -12.19 -12.57 -33.27
CA GLU A 146 -13.22 -13.28 -32.53
C GLU A 146 -12.71 -13.71 -31.15
N VAL A 147 -11.48 -14.23 -31.07
CA VAL A 147 -10.82 -14.59 -29.81
C VAL A 147 -10.68 -13.36 -28.92
N TRP A 148 -10.16 -12.24 -29.46
CA TRP A 148 -10.12 -10.97 -28.73
C TRP A 148 -11.51 -10.56 -28.24
N ALA A 149 -12.54 -10.60 -29.09
CA ALA A 149 -13.89 -10.16 -28.74
C ALA A 149 -14.53 -11.00 -27.62
N LYS A 150 -14.18 -12.28 -27.52
CA LYS A 150 -14.69 -13.21 -26.49
C LYS A 150 -13.90 -13.17 -25.18
N ASP A 151 -12.63 -12.79 -25.24
CA ASP A 151 -11.79 -12.73 -24.05
C ASP A 151 -12.24 -11.58 -23.11
N LYS A 152 -12.45 -11.94 -21.84
CA LYS A 152 -12.91 -10.98 -20.83
C LYS A 152 -11.81 -10.03 -20.37
N LYS A 153 -10.54 -10.42 -20.48
CA LYS A 153 -9.39 -9.67 -19.95
C LYS A 153 -8.78 -8.69 -20.96
N SER A 154 -8.86 -8.97 -22.26
CA SER A 154 -8.33 -8.06 -23.28
C SER A 154 -9.06 -6.72 -23.35
N ARG A 155 -8.28 -5.68 -23.60
CA ARG A 155 -8.63 -4.27 -23.61
C ARG A 155 -9.33 -3.87 -24.91
N LEU A 156 -10.10 -2.78 -24.91
CA LEU A 156 -10.63 -2.17 -26.13
C LEU A 156 -9.52 -1.58 -26.99
N THR A 157 -8.55 -0.96 -26.34
CA THR A 157 -7.35 -0.36 -26.95
C THR A 157 -6.43 -1.39 -27.60
N ASP A 158 -6.59 -2.69 -27.32
CA ASP A 158 -5.92 -3.77 -28.03
C ASP A 158 -6.53 -4.09 -29.40
N PHE A 159 -7.64 -3.45 -29.77
CA PHE A 159 -8.23 -3.62 -31.09
C PHE A 159 -7.22 -3.22 -32.19
N PRO A 160 -6.87 -4.13 -33.12
CA PRO A 160 -5.76 -3.87 -34.05
C PRO A 160 -6.00 -2.73 -35.05
N TYR A 161 -7.26 -2.49 -35.41
CA TYR A 161 -7.64 -1.36 -36.26
C TYR A 161 -8.20 -0.18 -35.46
N LEU A 162 -7.67 0.06 -34.26
CA LEU A 162 -8.06 1.21 -33.42
C LEU A 162 -7.89 2.53 -34.19
N ASP A 163 -6.80 2.66 -34.96
CA ASP A 163 -6.49 3.82 -35.81
C ASP A 163 -7.59 4.15 -36.83
N LYS A 164 -8.41 3.17 -37.20
CA LYS A 164 -9.50 3.30 -38.18
C LYS A 164 -10.84 3.66 -37.52
N LYS A 165 -10.88 3.80 -36.19
CA LYS A 165 -12.09 4.22 -35.47
C LYS A 165 -12.21 5.74 -35.43
N GLN A 166 -13.43 6.21 -35.21
CA GLN A 166 -13.68 7.63 -35.00
C GLN A 166 -13.06 8.07 -33.66
N MET A 167 -12.56 9.31 -33.58
CA MET A 167 -11.84 9.83 -32.41
C MET A 167 -12.61 9.62 -31.09
N TYR A 168 -13.91 9.94 -31.07
CA TYR A 168 -14.76 9.73 -29.89
C TYR A 168 -14.85 8.25 -29.44
N GLN A 169 -14.72 7.29 -30.38
CA GLN A 169 -14.70 5.87 -30.05
C GLN A 169 -13.36 5.44 -29.46
N ILE A 170 -12.28 6.07 -29.91
CA ILE A 170 -10.93 5.86 -29.38
C ILE A 170 -10.86 6.41 -27.95
N GLU A 171 -11.31 7.65 -27.73
CA GLU A 171 -11.41 8.26 -26.39
C GLU A 171 -12.20 7.39 -25.41
N LYS A 172 -13.41 6.95 -25.81
CA LYS A 172 -14.24 6.06 -24.97
C LYS A 172 -13.61 4.69 -24.73
N ALA A 173 -12.78 4.20 -25.64
CA ALA A 173 -12.04 2.96 -25.43
C ALA A 173 -10.96 3.12 -24.36
N PHE A 174 -10.17 4.20 -24.42
CA PHE A 174 -9.17 4.53 -23.39
C PHE A 174 -9.81 4.74 -22.03
N GLU A 175 -10.85 5.59 -21.95
CA GLU A 175 -11.60 5.84 -20.72
C GLU A 175 -12.09 4.52 -20.12
N ASN A 176 -12.68 3.63 -20.94
CA ASN A 176 -13.20 2.37 -20.44
C ASN A 176 -12.10 1.43 -19.91
N ASP A 177 -11.00 1.28 -20.63
CA ASP A 177 -9.91 0.41 -20.21
C ASP A 177 -9.24 0.95 -18.93
N ILE A 178 -8.98 2.26 -18.87
CA ILE A 178 -8.35 2.91 -17.71
C ILE A 178 -9.27 2.90 -16.49
N VAL A 179 -10.57 3.16 -16.64
CA VAL A 179 -11.53 3.04 -15.52
C VAL A 179 -11.54 1.63 -14.94
N ASN A 180 -11.52 0.58 -15.78
CA ASN A 180 -11.44 -0.79 -15.27
C ASN A 180 -10.14 -1.06 -14.51
N ILE A 181 -9.00 -0.53 -14.99
CA ILE A 181 -7.70 -0.66 -14.31
C ILE A 181 -7.71 0.08 -12.97
N ILE A 182 -8.29 1.28 -12.93
CA ILE A 182 -8.47 2.05 -11.68
C ILE A 182 -9.38 1.28 -10.72
N CYS A 183 -10.48 0.69 -11.18
CA CYS A 183 -11.34 -0.14 -10.33
C CYS A 183 -10.55 -1.31 -9.71
N GLU A 184 -9.74 -2.02 -10.49
CA GLU A 184 -8.89 -3.11 -9.99
C GLU A 184 -7.86 -2.59 -8.96
N PHE A 185 -7.24 -1.44 -9.22
CA PHE A 185 -6.31 -0.80 -8.30
C PHE A 185 -6.97 -0.35 -6.99
N LEU A 186 -8.16 0.22 -7.06
CA LEU A 186 -8.93 0.65 -5.89
C LEU A 186 -9.53 -0.53 -5.11
N GLU A 187 -9.86 -1.66 -5.75
CA GLU A 187 -10.26 -2.88 -5.04
C GLU A 187 -9.13 -3.44 -4.17
N GLU A 188 -7.88 -3.35 -4.65
CA GLU A 188 -6.68 -3.72 -3.88
C GLU A 188 -6.34 -2.66 -2.80
N ASN A 189 -6.78 -1.43 -3.02
CA ASN A 189 -6.53 -0.28 -2.14
C ASN A 189 -7.84 0.42 -1.74
N PRO A 190 -8.76 -0.29 -1.06
CA PRO A 190 -10.16 0.14 -0.88
C PRO A 190 -10.32 1.37 0.02
N LYS A 191 -9.26 1.75 0.73
CA LYS A 191 -9.25 2.94 1.56
C LYS A 191 -8.52 4.06 0.83
N ASN A 192 -9.11 5.25 0.82
CA ASN A 192 -8.54 6.49 0.28
C ASN A 192 -7.26 6.98 1.00
N ASN A 193 -6.65 6.15 1.83
CA ASN A 193 -5.37 6.40 2.47
C ASN A 193 -4.25 5.81 1.63
N TRP A 194 -3.74 6.66 0.74
CA TRP A 194 -2.59 6.42 -0.12
C TRP A 194 -1.27 6.23 0.63
N LEU A 195 -1.22 6.77 1.85
CA LEU A 195 -0.09 6.71 2.73
C LEU A 195 -0.50 6.04 4.03
N THR A 196 0.40 5.19 4.52
CA THR A 196 0.48 4.83 5.92
C THR A 196 1.54 5.68 6.61
N VAL A 197 1.29 6.06 7.85
CA VAL A 197 2.22 6.82 8.68
C VAL A 197 2.57 6.07 9.95
N ARG A 198 3.82 6.19 10.43
CA ARG A 198 4.26 5.63 11.71
C ARG A 198 5.03 6.67 12.53
N PRO A 199 4.73 6.86 13.83
CA PRO A 199 5.53 7.73 14.70
C PRO A 199 6.99 7.31 14.74
N LYS A 200 7.92 8.28 14.68
CA LYS A 200 9.38 8.01 14.69
C LYS A 200 9.80 7.19 15.90
N GLU A 201 9.18 7.40 17.06
CA GLU A 201 9.42 6.63 18.27
C GLU A 201 9.18 5.13 18.09
N TRP A 202 8.26 4.72 17.21
CA TRP A 202 8.00 3.30 16.94
C TRP A 202 8.95 2.72 15.89
N VAL A 203 9.59 3.58 15.09
CA VAL A 203 10.59 3.19 14.08
C VAL A 203 11.97 3.05 14.72
N ASP A 204 12.30 3.94 15.65
CA ASP A 204 13.64 4.07 16.24
C ASP A 204 13.82 3.27 17.55
N ASN A 205 12.78 2.57 18.00
CA ASN A 205 12.82 1.72 19.19
C ASN A 205 12.15 0.37 18.87
N PRO A 206 12.54 -0.71 19.56
CA PRO A 206 11.96 -2.01 19.33
C PRO A 206 10.61 -2.11 20.06
N VAL A 207 9.56 -1.51 19.48
CA VAL A 207 8.19 -1.59 20.00
C VAL A 207 7.61 -2.98 19.74
N PHE A 208 7.81 -3.48 18.53
CA PHE A 208 7.25 -4.74 18.06
C PHE A 208 8.24 -5.88 18.17
N SER A 209 7.70 -7.07 18.43
CA SER A 209 8.43 -8.33 18.40
C SER A 209 8.27 -9.02 17.04
N ASP A 210 9.23 -9.89 16.71
CA ASP A 210 9.21 -10.71 15.50
C ASP A 210 8.22 -11.88 15.58
N ASP A 211 7.68 -12.18 16.77
CA ASP A 211 6.60 -13.14 16.97
C ASP A 211 5.73 -12.84 18.22
N GLY A 212 4.51 -13.39 18.25
CA GLY A 212 3.57 -13.18 19.36
C GLY A 212 3.75 -14.08 20.58
N LYS A 213 4.90 -14.76 20.70
CA LYS A 213 5.09 -15.82 21.72
C LYS A 213 6.22 -15.51 22.70
N LYS A 214 6.91 -14.36 22.58
CA LYS A 214 7.94 -14.00 23.56
C LYS A 214 7.31 -13.50 24.86
N MET A 215 7.47 -14.32 25.88
CA MET A 215 6.97 -14.13 27.24
C MET A 215 7.76 -13.04 27.96
N ILE A 216 7.08 -12.25 28.79
CA ILE A 216 7.75 -11.46 29.82
C ILE A 216 8.43 -12.44 30.79
N LYS A 217 9.77 -12.41 30.85
CA LYS A 217 10.48 -13.13 31.91
C LYS A 217 10.22 -12.42 33.23
N ALA A 218 9.67 -13.15 34.18
CA ALA A 218 9.44 -12.70 35.56
C ALA A 218 10.76 -12.58 36.37
N ASP A 219 11.85 -12.09 35.77
CA ASP A 219 13.13 -11.87 36.49
C ASP A 219 13.10 -10.56 37.30
N GLY A 220 11.92 -10.16 37.77
CA GLY A 220 11.72 -8.97 38.59
C GLY A 220 10.24 -8.63 38.71
N LYS A 221 9.50 -9.37 39.55
CA LYS A 221 8.31 -8.79 40.18
C LYS A 221 8.81 -7.65 41.08
N GLU A 222 8.81 -6.42 40.58
CA GLU A 222 8.72 -5.27 41.47
C GLU A 222 7.31 -4.74 41.34
N VAL A 223 6.52 -4.94 42.40
CA VAL A 223 5.33 -4.15 42.62
C VAL A 223 5.81 -2.71 42.72
N ILE A 224 5.54 -1.89 41.71
CA ILE A 224 5.78 -0.46 41.83
C ILE A 224 4.54 0.12 42.51
N GLU A 225 4.64 0.43 43.81
CA GLU A 225 3.62 1.22 44.50
C GLU A 225 3.59 2.63 43.89
N ILE A 226 2.69 2.87 42.94
CA ILE A 226 2.43 4.21 42.43
C ILE A 226 1.37 4.86 43.34
N GLY A 227 1.85 5.41 44.46
CA GLY A 227 1.07 6.22 45.39
C GLY A 227 0.48 5.45 46.59
N PRO A 228 0.17 6.16 47.70
CA PRO A 228 -0.32 5.53 48.91
C PRO A 228 -1.70 4.88 48.67
N GLY A 229 -1.75 3.55 48.71
CA GLY A 229 -2.99 2.77 48.71
C GLY A 229 -3.42 2.12 47.38
N LYS A 230 -2.59 2.13 46.33
CA LYS A 230 -2.85 1.38 45.07
C LYS A 230 -1.77 0.33 44.80
N ASN A 231 -2.12 -0.94 44.90
CA ASN A 231 -1.27 -2.07 44.52
C ASN A 231 -1.31 -2.31 43.00
N ASN A 232 -0.77 -1.40 42.20
CA ASN A 232 -0.64 -1.64 40.76
C ASN A 232 0.57 -2.52 40.48
N THR A 233 0.34 -3.78 40.10
CA THR A 233 1.43 -4.65 39.64
C THR A 233 1.71 -4.34 38.16
N GLN A 234 2.93 -3.89 37.84
CA GLN A 234 3.36 -3.68 36.46
C GLN A 234 4.30 -4.80 36.02
N LEU A 235 4.08 -5.33 34.81
CA LEU A 235 5.00 -6.28 34.19
C LEU A 235 5.86 -5.55 33.17
N TYR A 236 7.16 -5.85 33.10
CA TYR A 236 8.05 -5.18 32.16
C TYR A 236 8.98 -6.13 31.39
N ASN A 237 9.42 -5.67 30.21
CA ASN A 237 10.41 -6.37 29.39
C ASN A 237 11.47 -5.42 28.83
N ASP A 238 12.73 -5.67 29.16
CA ASP A 238 13.85 -4.83 28.74
C ASP A 238 14.48 -5.32 27.43
N SER A 239 14.73 -4.36 26.55
CA SER A 239 15.61 -4.50 25.39
C SER A 239 16.81 -3.60 25.59
N LYS A 240 18.00 -4.20 25.76
CA LYS A 240 19.28 -3.48 25.73
C LYS A 240 19.63 -3.20 24.27
N LEU A 241 19.70 -1.93 23.89
CA LEU A 241 19.97 -1.49 22.51
C LEU A 241 21.48 -1.29 22.33
N SER A 242 22.09 -0.55 23.25
CA SER A 242 23.53 -0.34 23.36
C SER A 242 23.96 -0.40 24.83
N ASP A 243 25.25 -0.23 25.12
CA ASP A 243 25.74 -0.16 26.49
C ASP A 243 25.14 0.99 27.31
N ASN A 244 24.70 2.04 26.63
CA ASN A 244 24.17 3.24 27.25
C ASN A 244 22.69 3.50 26.95
N ARG A 245 21.98 2.60 26.25
CA ARG A 245 20.57 2.78 25.90
C ARG A 245 19.76 1.51 26.16
N PHE A 246 18.68 1.66 26.90
CA PHE A 246 17.69 0.61 27.13
C PHE A 246 16.29 1.07 26.76
N PHE A 247 15.47 0.11 26.33
CA PHE A 247 14.08 0.33 25.99
C PHE A 247 13.20 -0.72 26.67
N ARG A 248 12.37 -0.25 27.60
CA ARG A 248 11.50 -1.05 28.45
C ARG A 248 10.06 -0.99 27.94
N PHE A 249 9.45 -2.15 27.81
CA PHE A 249 8.02 -2.30 27.59
C PHE A 249 7.35 -2.56 28.94
N PHE A 250 6.20 -1.96 29.19
CA PHE A 250 5.37 -2.15 30.38
C PHE A 250 3.97 -2.62 30.00
N PHE A 251 3.39 -3.41 30.89
CA PHE A 251 2.00 -3.84 30.84
C PHE A 251 1.35 -3.60 32.19
N ASP A 252 0.35 -2.71 32.21
CA ASP A 252 -0.41 -2.36 33.40
C ASP A 252 -1.48 -3.43 33.69
N LEU A 253 -1.50 -3.97 34.91
CA LEU A 253 -2.55 -4.86 35.39
C LEU A 253 -3.67 -4.03 36.04
N GLY A 254 -4.93 -4.34 35.70
CA GLY A 254 -6.08 -3.69 36.34
C GLY A 254 -6.27 -4.17 37.78
N ASP A 255 -6.94 -3.36 38.60
CA ASP A 255 -7.27 -3.68 39.99
C ASP A 255 -8.02 -5.03 40.07
N GLY A 256 -7.44 -6.00 40.80
CA GLY A 256 -8.04 -7.32 41.02
C GLY A 256 -7.92 -8.31 39.85
N GLU A 257 -7.20 -7.99 38.78
CA GLU A 257 -6.98 -8.91 37.67
C GLU A 257 -5.84 -9.91 37.95
N GLU A 258 -6.18 -11.19 38.11
CA GLU A 258 -5.19 -12.27 38.04
C GLU A 258 -4.82 -12.56 36.59
N VAL A 259 -3.75 -11.94 36.09
CA VAL A 259 -3.18 -12.28 34.78
C VAL A 259 -2.12 -13.35 34.95
N LYS A 260 -2.29 -14.47 34.25
CA LYS A 260 -1.23 -15.47 34.15
C LYS A 260 -0.05 -14.87 33.38
N LEU A 261 1.11 -14.80 34.02
CA LEU A 261 2.34 -14.17 33.49
C LEU A 261 2.77 -14.72 32.12
N ASP A 262 2.41 -15.97 31.82
CA ASP A 262 2.66 -16.66 30.56
C ASP A 262 1.82 -16.12 29.37
N LYS A 263 0.86 -15.23 29.62
CA LYS A 263 -0.04 -14.65 28.60
C LYS A 263 0.27 -13.19 28.24
N VAL A 264 1.27 -12.57 28.87
CA VAL A 264 1.65 -11.19 28.57
C VAL A 264 2.93 -11.19 27.73
N SER A 265 2.82 -10.58 26.55
CA SER A 265 3.89 -10.42 25.58
C SER A 265 3.92 -8.96 25.10
N PRO A 266 5.10 -8.45 24.68
CA PRO A 266 5.18 -7.23 23.89
C PRO A 266 4.28 -7.27 22.65
N PRO A 267 4.02 -6.11 22.01
CA PRO A 267 3.30 -6.04 20.75
C PRO A 267 3.91 -7.00 19.72
N ASP A 268 3.05 -7.77 19.06
CA ASP A 268 3.43 -8.75 18.04
C ASP A 268 3.09 -8.26 16.62
N PRO A 269 3.39 -9.04 15.57
CA PRO A 269 3.02 -8.65 14.21
C PRO A 269 1.54 -8.41 13.97
N ILE A 270 0.65 -9.12 14.69
CA ILE A 270 -0.79 -8.91 14.58
C ILE A 270 -1.16 -7.57 15.22
N ASP A 271 -0.59 -7.26 16.39
CA ASP A 271 -0.76 -5.95 17.03
C ASP A 271 -0.23 -4.81 16.12
N ASN A 272 0.86 -5.05 15.38
CA ASN A 272 1.36 -4.12 14.36
C ASN A 272 0.34 -3.88 13.24
N GLU A 273 -0.28 -4.93 12.69
CA GLU A 273 -1.32 -4.78 11.66
C GLU A 273 -2.59 -4.10 12.20
N ILE A 274 -2.98 -4.36 13.44
CA ILE A 274 -4.10 -3.68 14.09
C ILE A 274 -3.83 -2.19 14.24
N LEU A 275 -2.67 -1.82 14.80
CA LEU A 275 -2.28 -0.42 14.96
C LEU A 275 -2.15 0.28 13.61
N GLN A 276 -1.63 -0.43 12.62
CA GLN A 276 -1.54 0.06 11.25
C GLN A 276 -2.92 0.41 10.68
N TYR A 277 -3.86 -0.55 10.74
CA TYR A 277 -5.23 -0.33 10.29
C TYR A 277 -5.89 0.85 11.03
N ILE A 278 -5.70 0.96 12.35
CA ILE A 278 -6.26 2.06 13.15
C ILE A 278 -5.72 3.41 12.67
N MET A 279 -4.41 3.53 12.43
CA MET A 279 -3.81 4.78 11.92
C MET A 279 -4.33 5.12 10.52
N GLU A 280 -4.68 4.13 9.70
CA GLU A 280 -5.32 4.32 8.40
C GLU A 280 -6.82 4.69 8.49
N GLU A 281 -7.42 4.76 9.68
CA GLU A 281 -8.78 5.27 9.87
C GLU A 281 -8.78 6.71 10.42
N MET A 282 -7.60 7.34 10.49
CA MET A 282 -7.44 8.69 11.01
C MET A 282 -8.20 9.71 10.15
N ASP A 283 -9.05 10.51 10.79
CA ASP A 283 -9.85 11.55 10.18
C ASP A 283 -9.71 12.87 10.95
N ASN A 284 -10.59 13.84 10.67
CA ASN A 284 -10.58 15.15 11.35
C ASN A 284 -10.84 15.05 12.87
N LEU A 285 -11.54 14.00 13.33
CA LEU A 285 -11.80 13.79 14.76
C LEU A 285 -10.50 13.53 15.52
N PHE A 286 -9.51 12.95 14.85
CA PHE A 286 -8.19 12.76 15.43
C PHE A 286 -7.54 14.10 15.76
N LEU A 287 -7.59 15.08 14.85
CA LEU A 287 -6.96 16.39 15.05
C LEU A 287 -7.61 17.18 16.20
N SER A 288 -8.93 17.11 16.35
CA SER A 288 -9.68 17.89 17.34
C SER A 288 -9.85 17.18 18.69
N GLU A 289 -10.10 15.87 18.68
CA GLU A 289 -10.48 15.09 19.87
C GLU A 289 -9.47 13.99 20.22
N LYS A 290 -8.43 13.79 19.41
CA LYS A 290 -7.42 12.71 19.58
C LYS A 290 -8.04 11.32 19.44
N LYS A 291 -9.18 11.22 18.78
CA LYS A 291 -9.97 9.98 18.65
C LYS A 291 -9.93 9.42 17.24
N ILE A 292 -9.93 8.11 17.15
CA ILE A 292 -10.18 7.35 15.92
C ILE A 292 -11.32 6.38 16.19
N ILE A 293 -12.31 6.35 15.30
CA ILE A 293 -13.44 5.42 15.37
C ILE A 293 -13.27 4.40 14.25
N VAL A 294 -13.25 3.11 14.60
CA VAL A 294 -13.01 2.02 13.66
C VAL A 294 -14.17 1.04 13.66
N ASP A 295 -14.68 0.69 12.47
CA ASP A 295 -15.59 -0.43 12.29
C ASP A 295 -14.85 -1.76 12.52
N LEU A 296 -15.32 -2.57 13.48
CA LEU A 296 -14.64 -3.81 13.82
C LEU A 296 -14.71 -4.83 12.68
N ARG A 297 -15.76 -4.84 11.85
CA ARG A 297 -15.86 -5.83 10.76
C ARG A 297 -14.75 -5.59 9.73
N GLY A 298 -14.51 -4.33 9.35
CA GLY A 298 -13.42 -3.95 8.45
C GLY A 298 -12.05 -4.38 9.00
N LEU A 299 -11.79 -4.06 10.27
CA LEU A 299 -10.55 -4.46 10.96
C LEU A 299 -10.36 -5.98 10.98
N LEU A 300 -11.42 -6.75 11.23
CA LEU A 300 -11.36 -8.22 11.24
C LEU A 300 -11.04 -8.81 9.87
N ILE A 301 -11.62 -8.24 8.81
CA ILE A 301 -11.36 -8.69 7.44
C ILE A 301 -9.91 -8.39 7.06
N GLU A 302 -9.35 -7.23 7.45
CA GLU A 302 -7.94 -6.94 7.17
C GLU A 302 -7.01 -7.91 7.91
N VAL A 303 -7.21 -8.08 9.22
CA VAL A 303 -6.24 -8.81 10.07
C VAL A 303 -6.39 -10.33 9.95
N TYR A 304 -7.61 -10.83 9.72
CA TYR A 304 -7.90 -12.27 9.72
C TYR A 304 -8.50 -12.80 8.42
N GLY A 305 -8.78 -11.93 7.42
CA GLY A 305 -9.43 -12.30 6.17
C GLY A 305 -10.94 -12.56 6.27
N HIS A 306 -11.52 -12.58 7.47
CA HIS A 306 -12.94 -12.86 7.68
C HIS A 306 -13.47 -12.37 9.05
N SER A 307 -14.81 -12.23 9.18
CA SER A 307 -15.46 -11.63 10.35
C SER A 307 -16.37 -12.60 11.13
N GLY A 308 -15.79 -13.61 11.79
CA GLY A 308 -16.52 -14.56 12.64
C GLY A 308 -16.58 -14.17 14.12
N GLN A 309 -17.49 -14.76 14.91
CA GLN A 309 -17.62 -14.45 16.35
C GLN A 309 -16.31 -14.68 17.12
N LYS A 310 -15.58 -15.76 16.80
CA LYS A 310 -14.27 -16.03 17.40
C LYS A 310 -13.27 -14.90 17.12
N GLN A 311 -13.31 -14.31 15.93
CA GLN A 311 -12.44 -13.21 15.53
C GLN A 311 -12.80 -11.93 16.28
N TYR A 312 -14.09 -11.65 16.48
CA TYR A 312 -14.54 -10.58 17.37
C TYR A 312 -13.97 -10.77 18.79
N ASP A 313 -14.11 -11.96 19.38
CA ASP A 313 -13.59 -12.19 20.73
C ASP A 313 -12.05 -12.02 20.82
N LEU A 314 -11.33 -12.40 19.76
CA LEU A 314 -9.88 -12.23 19.67
C LEU A 314 -9.46 -10.77 19.52
N ILE A 315 -10.12 -10.02 18.63
CA ILE A 315 -9.79 -8.60 18.40
C ILE A 315 -10.13 -7.75 19.62
N GLU A 316 -11.26 -7.99 20.27
CA GLU A 316 -11.66 -7.26 21.47
C GLU A 316 -10.63 -7.47 22.60
N LYS A 317 -10.13 -8.69 22.77
CA LYS A 317 -9.05 -9.00 23.73
C LYS A 317 -7.75 -8.28 23.35
N ARG A 318 -7.37 -8.28 22.08
CA ARG A 318 -6.15 -7.59 21.62
C ARG A 318 -6.24 -6.07 21.78
N LEU A 319 -7.35 -5.45 21.40
CA LEU A 319 -7.56 -4.00 21.56
C LEU A 319 -7.46 -3.57 23.03
N LYS A 320 -8.09 -4.31 23.95
CA LYS A 320 -7.95 -4.07 25.40
C LYS A 320 -6.52 -4.25 25.89
N LYS A 321 -5.80 -5.25 25.36
CA LYS A 321 -4.39 -5.49 25.69
C LYS A 321 -3.50 -4.34 25.20
N ILE A 322 -3.68 -3.88 23.97
CA ILE A 322 -2.94 -2.76 23.37
C ILE A 322 -3.17 -1.47 24.16
N GLY A 323 -4.39 -1.23 24.64
CA GLY A 323 -4.71 -0.08 25.49
C GLY A 323 -3.95 -0.01 26.82
N ARG A 324 -3.26 -1.09 27.22
CA ARG A 324 -2.45 -1.18 28.45
C ARG A 324 -0.94 -1.18 28.18
N TYR A 325 -0.53 -0.99 26.93
CA TYR A 325 0.87 -0.96 26.54
C TYR A 325 1.49 0.41 26.82
N SER A 326 2.59 0.39 27.56
CA SER A 326 3.39 1.57 27.88
C SER A 326 4.86 1.29 27.58
N PHE A 327 5.62 2.32 27.22
CA PHE A 327 7.02 2.19 26.80
C PHE A 327 7.87 3.23 27.47
N GLU A 328 9.07 2.84 27.86
CA GLU A 328 10.09 3.74 28.38
C GLU A 328 11.39 3.54 27.62
N GLY A 329 12.04 4.64 27.24
CA GLY A 329 13.40 4.61 26.74
C GLY A 329 14.28 5.43 27.63
N THR A 330 15.47 4.91 27.93
CA THR A 330 16.47 5.64 28.71
C THR A 330 17.80 5.58 27.98
N THR A 331 18.45 6.73 27.91
CA THR A 331 19.82 6.88 27.40
C THR A 331 20.69 7.51 28.49
N VAL A 332 21.82 6.89 28.76
CA VAL A 332 22.87 7.37 29.65
C VAL A 332 23.92 8.08 28.79
N GLY A 333 24.21 9.34 29.12
CA GLY A 333 25.28 10.11 28.50
C GLY A 333 26.65 9.53 28.81
N GLN A 334 27.65 9.88 28.01
CA GLN A 334 29.04 9.39 28.20
C GLN A 334 29.63 9.76 29.56
N ASP A 335 29.06 10.78 30.22
CA ASP A 335 29.45 11.25 31.55
C ASP A 335 28.88 10.39 32.70
N ASN A 336 28.05 9.38 32.40
CA ASN A 336 27.28 8.58 33.36
C ASN A 336 26.40 9.42 34.32
N LYS A 337 26.14 10.68 34.00
CA LYS A 337 25.34 11.62 34.82
C LYS A 337 24.14 12.18 34.06
N THR A 338 24.26 12.31 32.75
CA THR A 338 23.16 12.75 31.90
C THR A 338 22.24 11.55 31.65
N HIS A 339 21.03 11.57 32.20
CA HIS A 339 20.01 10.56 31.95
C HIS A 339 18.87 11.20 31.16
N VAL A 340 18.65 10.74 29.93
CA VAL A 340 17.44 11.09 29.17
C VAL A 340 16.50 9.89 29.26
N SER A 341 15.43 10.01 30.03
CA SER A 341 14.34 9.04 30.02
C SER A 341 13.07 9.65 29.44
N PHE A 342 12.29 8.82 28.75
CA PHE A 342 10.95 9.17 28.28
C PHE A 342 10.02 8.00 28.54
N ILE A 343 8.76 8.29 28.82
CA ILE A 343 7.69 7.29 28.95
C ILE A 343 6.49 7.73 28.13
N TYR A 344 5.85 6.79 27.43
CA TYR A 344 4.60 7.04 26.73
C TYR A 344 3.72 5.80 26.67
N ASN A 345 2.40 6.03 26.64
CA ASN A 345 1.39 5.00 26.40
C ASN A 345 0.94 5.07 24.94
N LEU A 346 0.44 3.97 24.39
CA LEU A 346 -0.16 3.99 23.05
C LEU A 346 -1.49 4.77 23.05
N PHE A 347 -2.41 4.32 23.90
CA PHE A 347 -3.74 4.87 24.00
C PHE A 347 -3.95 5.45 25.40
N GLN A 348 -4.76 6.50 25.45
CA GLN A 348 -5.34 6.99 26.69
C GLN A 348 -6.56 6.14 27.08
N TYR A 349 -7.32 5.68 26.08
CA TYR A 349 -8.55 4.92 26.30
C TYR A 349 -8.97 4.13 25.05
N VAL A 350 -9.65 3.01 25.26
CA VAL A 350 -10.24 2.13 24.23
C VAL A 350 -11.64 1.71 24.67
N GLU A 351 -12.65 2.03 23.88
CA GLU A 351 -14.04 1.61 24.09
C GLU A 351 -14.56 0.80 22.93
N ILE A 352 -15.26 -0.30 23.20
CA ILE A 352 -15.99 -1.04 22.17
C ILE A 352 -17.47 -0.75 22.36
N LYS A 353 -18.10 -0.15 21.35
CA LYS A 353 -19.51 0.22 21.31
C LYS A 353 -20.25 -0.67 20.32
N THR A 354 -21.51 -0.99 20.62
CA THR A 354 -22.42 -1.64 19.67
C THR A 354 -23.53 -0.65 19.34
N ASP A 355 -23.73 -0.38 18.06
CA ASP A 355 -24.85 0.41 17.58
C ASP A 355 -26.15 -0.40 17.77
N GLU A 356 -27.04 0.10 18.61
CA GLU A 356 -28.30 -0.55 18.96
C GLU A 356 -29.24 -0.74 17.77
N LEU A 357 -29.16 0.13 16.74
CA LEU A 357 -30.03 0.09 15.57
C LEU A 357 -29.51 -0.85 14.49
N THR A 358 -28.19 -0.88 14.28
CA THR A 358 -27.57 -1.64 13.18
C THR A 358 -26.93 -2.95 13.65
N GLY A 359 -26.73 -3.13 14.96
CA GLY A 359 -25.98 -4.24 15.54
C GLY A 359 -24.48 -4.21 15.23
N ARG A 360 -24.00 -3.15 14.55
CA ARG A 360 -22.59 -3.01 14.17
C ARG A 360 -21.76 -2.65 15.40
N LYS A 361 -20.57 -3.24 15.49
CA LYS A 361 -19.62 -2.97 16.55
C LYS A 361 -18.51 -2.04 16.06
N TYR A 362 -18.23 -1.02 16.84
CA TYR A 362 -17.17 -0.05 16.59
C TYR A 362 -16.23 0.01 17.78
N VAL A 363 -14.98 0.36 17.55
CA VAL A 363 -14.04 0.73 18.60
C VAL A 363 -13.71 2.21 18.52
N GLU A 364 -13.87 2.93 19.64
CA GLU A 364 -13.42 4.30 19.81
C GLU A 364 -12.09 4.27 20.57
N ILE A 365 -11.05 4.83 19.97
CA ILE A 365 -9.69 4.82 20.50
C ILE A 365 -9.24 6.26 20.67
N GLN A 366 -8.85 6.63 21.88
CA GLN A 366 -8.22 7.92 22.16
C GLN A 366 -6.71 7.73 22.30
N PHE A 367 -5.93 8.40 21.46
CA PHE A 367 -4.47 8.33 21.50
C PHE A 367 -3.92 9.10 22.69
N SER A 368 -2.75 8.69 23.19
CA SER A 368 -2.05 9.48 24.21
C SER A 368 -1.65 10.85 23.65
N ASP A 369 -1.61 11.86 24.53
CA ASP A 369 -1.23 13.22 24.17
C ASP A 369 0.10 13.26 23.42
N LYS A 370 1.06 12.42 23.84
CA LYS A 370 2.37 12.39 23.25
C LYS A 370 2.34 11.90 21.81
N LEU A 371 1.66 10.77 21.55
CA LEU A 371 1.58 10.23 20.18
C LEU A 371 0.73 11.11 19.28
N HIS A 372 -0.36 11.68 19.79
CA HIS A 372 -1.15 12.67 19.07
C HIS A 372 -0.28 13.87 18.66
N GLU A 373 0.48 14.47 19.59
CA GLU A 373 1.42 15.57 19.30
C GLU A 373 2.40 15.15 18.19
N ARG A 374 2.99 13.94 18.25
CA ARG A 374 3.95 13.47 17.24
C ARG A 374 3.33 13.31 15.86
N ILE A 375 2.12 12.78 15.79
CA ILE A 375 1.42 12.59 14.52
C ILE A 375 1.04 13.95 13.92
N VAL A 376 0.44 14.85 14.72
CA VAL A 376 0.04 16.18 14.27
C VAL A 376 1.24 17.03 13.87
N THR A 377 2.34 16.97 14.63
CA THR A 377 3.60 17.67 14.30
C THR A 377 4.45 16.95 13.24
N ARG A 378 3.88 15.95 12.53
CA ARG A 378 4.52 15.20 11.44
C ARG A 378 5.89 14.61 11.80
N LYS A 379 6.09 14.25 13.07
CA LYS A 379 7.24 13.46 13.54
C LYS A 379 7.00 11.98 13.26
N THR A 380 6.66 11.68 12.01
CA THR A 380 6.30 10.35 11.51
C THR A 380 7.16 9.99 10.31
N ILE A 381 7.14 8.72 9.93
CA ILE A 381 7.64 8.20 8.66
C ILE A 381 6.42 7.74 7.85
N ALA A 382 6.28 8.24 6.63
CA ALA A 382 5.21 7.85 5.72
C ALA A 382 5.70 6.83 4.68
N ILE A 383 4.84 5.89 4.32
CA ILE A 383 5.04 4.90 3.27
C ILE A 383 3.78 4.82 2.43
N TYR A 384 3.92 4.57 1.14
CA TYR A 384 2.76 4.31 0.28
C TYR A 384 2.08 3.01 0.70
N SER A 385 0.78 3.05 0.97
CA SER A 385 -0.01 1.89 1.40
C SER A 385 0.14 0.68 0.47
N PRO A 386 0.20 0.83 -0.87
CA PRO A 386 0.49 -0.29 -1.77
C PRO A 386 1.85 -0.97 -1.53
N PHE A 387 2.86 -0.24 -1.05
CA PHE A 387 4.17 -0.82 -0.73
C PHE A 387 4.09 -1.68 0.52
N PHE A 388 3.36 -1.21 1.53
CA PHE A 388 3.12 -1.96 2.76
C PHE A 388 2.35 -3.26 2.48
N LYS A 389 1.31 -3.20 1.64
CA LYS A 389 0.46 -4.35 1.30
C LYS A 389 1.13 -5.43 0.46
N ARG A 390 2.13 -5.07 -0.35
CA ARG A 390 2.91 -6.03 -1.16
C ARG A 390 3.83 -6.92 -0.33
N LEU A 391 4.15 -6.53 0.89
CA LEU A 391 5.01 -7.31 1.78
C LEU A 391 4.21 -8.40 2.48
N GLU A 392 4.65 -9.65 2.32
CA GLU A 392 4.00 -10.81 2.96
C GLU A 392 4.62 -11.11 4.33
N ASN A 393 5.91 -10.84 4.51
CA ASN A 393 6.61 -11.14 5.75
C ASN A 393 6.28 -10.09 6.81
N SER A 394 5.84 -10.55 7.98
CA SER A 394 5.51 -9.71 9.13
C SER A 394 6.66 -8.81 9.58
N LEU A 395 7.89 -9.32 9.52
CA LEU A 395 9.08 -8.56 9.89
C LEU A 395 9.36 -7.44 8.89
N SER A 396 9.10 -7.69 7.60
CA SER A 396 9.21 -6.65 6.55
C SER A 396 8.22 -5.52 6.79
N LYS A 397 6.97 -5.84 7.16
CA LYS A 397 5.96 -4.84 7.53
C LYS A 397 6.36 -3.99 8.75
N ILE A 398 7.18 -4.53 9.66
CA ILE A 398 7.74 -3.75 10.79
C ILE A 398 8.90 -2.88 10.29
N LEU A 399 9.82 -3.45 9.51
CA LEU A 399 11.06 -2.80 9.07
C LEU A 399 10.89 -1.78 7.93
N ILE A 400 9.79 -1.81 7.19
CA ILE A 400 9.57 -0.94 6.02
C ILE A 400 9.77 0.54 6.34
N TYR A 401 9.31 0.99 7.52
CA TYR A 401 9.49 2.38 7.96
C TYR A 401 10.95 2.71 8.31
N ALA A 402 11.71 1.74 8.82
CA ALA A 402 13.13 1.95 9.12
C ALA A 402 13.93 2.10 7.82
N PHE A 403 13.68 1.26 6.82
CA PHE A 403 14.35 1.40 5.52
C PHE A 403 13.90 2.65 4.77
N GLN A 404 12.64 3.06 4.89
CA GLN A 404 12.20 4.33 4.32
C GLN A 404 12.90 5.53 4.97
N LYS A 405 13.06 5.50 6.29
CA LYS A 405 13.82 6.51 7.01
C LYS A 405 15.28 6.55 6.49
N GLU A 406 15.94 5.40 6.36
CA GLU A 406 17.29 5.33 5.79
C GLU A 406 17.37 5.85 4.35
N ARG A 407 16.38 5.56 3.50
CA ARG A 407 16.30 6.10 2.12
C ARG A 407 16.20 7.61 2.11
N ILE A 408 15.30 8.18 2.91
CA ILE A 408 15.11 9.64 3.02
C ILE A 408 16.38 10.28 3.60
N ASP A 409 16.94 9.72 4.67
CA ASP A 409 18.15 10.24 5.31
C ASP A 409 19.36 10.15 4.35
N ALA A 410 19.44 9.12 3.50
CA ALA A 410 20.49 9.02 2.49
C ALA A 410 20.30 10.06 1.38
N TYR A 411 19.06 10.31 0.94
CA TYR A 411 18.76 11.35 -0.04
C TYR A 411 19.08 12.76 0.48
N VAL A 412 18.61 13.11 1.68
CA VAL A 412 18.79 14.44 2.29
C VAL A 412 20.26 14.75 2.56
N ASN A 413 21.04 13.75 2.96
CA ASN A 413 22.45 13.91 3.31
C ASN A 413 23.41 13.49 2.17
N GLU A 414 22.90 13.25 0.97
CA GLU A 414 23.68 12.81 -0.22
C GLU A 414 24.58 11.58 0.07
N ARG A 415 24.11 10.65 0.92
CA ARG A 415 24.85 9.43 1.27
C ARG A 415 24.64 8.32 0.23
N ASN A 416 25.58 7.38 0.19
CA ASN A 416 25.46 6.18 -0.65
C ASN A 416 24.27 5.31 -0.19
N LEU A 417 23.43 4.90 -1.15
CA LEU A 417 22.30 3.99 -0.94
C LEU A 417 22.73 2.55 -0.64
N LYS A 418 24.00 2.23 -0.87
CA LYS A 418 24.63 0.96 -0.48
C LYS A 418 25.39 1.13 0.82
N SER A 419 24.90 0.48 1.88
CA SER A 419 25.45 0.57 3.22
C SER A 419 25.47 -0.79 3.92
N SER A 420 26.38 -0.94 4.90
CA SER A 420 26.43 -2.11 5.78
C SER A 420 25.58 -1.85 7.01
N TYR A 421 24.66 -2.77 7.30
CA TYR A 421 23.78 -2.73 8.45
C TYR A 421 24.12 -3.91 9.37
N ASP A 422 24.66 -3.60 10.53
CA ASP A 422 25.02 -4.61 11.53
C ASP A 422 23.78 -5.15 12.24
N TYR A 423 23.91 -6.31 12.89
CA TYR A 423 22.83 -6.91 13.66
C TYR A 423 22.18 -5.95 14.68
N SER A 424 22.96 -5.02 15.26
CA SER A 424 22.46 -3.98 16.17
C SER A 424 21.39 -3.08 15.54
N PHE A 425 21.53 -2.74 14.25
CA PHE A 425 20.52 -1.96 13.52
C PHE A 425 19.14 -2.60 13.63
N PHE A 426 19.07 -3.93 13.52
CA PHE A 426 17.82 -4.69 13.58
C PHE A 426 17.34 -4.86 15.02
N THR A 427 18.23 -5.15 15.98
CA THR A 427 17.82 -5.29 17.39
C THR A 427 17.34 -3.98 18.02
N ASP A 428 17.80 -2.84 17.49
CA ASP A 428 17.34 -1.51 17.90
C ASP A 428 15.90 -1.20 17.46
N ARG A 429 15.36 -2.01 16.54
CA ARG A 429 14.06 -1.79 15.88
C ARG A 429 13.10 -2.95 16.07
N ILE A 430 13.60 -4.13 16.43
CA ILE A 430 12.82 -5.36 16.59
C ILE A 430 13.18 -6.05 17.91
N ARG A 431 12.15 -6.45 18.66
CA ARG A 431 12.31 -7.35 19.81
C ARG A 431 12.36 -8.81 19.35
N PHE A 432 13.53 -9.27 18.90
CA PHE A 432 13.69 -10.68 18.50
C PHE A 432 13.44 -11.64 19.65
N ARG A 433 12.60 -12.67 19.45
CA ARG A 433 12.36 -13.71 20.44
C ARG A 433 13.57 -14.57 20.70
N SER A 434 14.16 -15.10 19.64
CA SER A 434 15.28 -16.00 19.78
C SER A 434 16.47 -15.23 20.34
N LYS A 435 17.20 -15.85 21.27
CA LYS A 435 18.52 -15.37 21.66
C LYS A 435 19.61 -15.89 20.73
N ARG A 436 19.28 -16.83 19.84
CA ARG A 436 20.23 -17.41 18.88
C ARG A 436 20.40 -16.45 17.72
N LEU A 437 21.60 -15.89 17.60
CA LEU A 437 21.97 -14.96 16.54
C LEU A 437 21.60 -15.50 15.15
N GLU A 438 21.99 -16.73 14.84
CA GLU A 438 21.75 -17.33 13.51
C GLU A 438 20.26 -17.36 13.13
N SER A 439 19.41 -17.79 14.07
CA SER A 439 17.95 -17.82 13.85
C SER A 439 17.36 -16.43 13.61
N ASN A 440 17.93 -15.38 14.19
CA ASN A 440 17.48 -14.01 13.94
C ASN A 440 18.02 -13.49 12.60
N LEU A 441 19.26 -13.84 12.24
CA LEU A 441 19.84 -13.50 10.94
C LEU A 441 19.06 -14.13 9.79
N GLU A 442 18.60 -15.39 9.93
CA GLU A 442 17.72 -16.06 8.96
C GLU A 442 16.38 -15.31 8.79
N LYS A 443 15.79 -14.81 9.89
CA LYS A 443 14.56 -14.01 9.83
C LYS A 443 14.77 -12.66 9.14
N ILE A 444 15.89 -12.00 9.43
CA ILE A 444 16.27 -10.75 8.76
C ILE A 444 16.46 -11.01 7.27
N GLU A 445 17.20 -12.05 6.90
CA GLU A 445 17.43 -12.45 5.50
C GLU A 445 16.12 -12.73 4.76
N SER A 446 15.21 -13.49 5.38
CA SER A 446 13.86 -13.73 4.82
C SER A 446 13.07 -12.43 4.62
N SER A 447 13.21 -11.45 5.51
CA SER A 447 12.57 -10.14 5.37
C SER A 447 13.19 -9.31 4.25
N LEU A 448 14.52 -9.27 4.14
CA LEU A 448 15.22 -8.58 3.06
C LEU A 448 14.89 -9.20 1.69
N GLN A 449 14.74 -10.53 1.63
CA GLN A 449 14.30 -11.23 0.43
C GLN A 449 12.87 -10.85 0.03
N ASP A 450 11.96 -10.69 0.99
CA ASP A 450 10.59 -10.26 0.76
C ASP A 450 10.54 -8.84 0.17
N PHE A 451 11.32 -7.89 0.70
CA PHE A 451 11.47 -6.55 0.09
C PHE A 451 11.94 -6.60 -1.37
N LYS A 452 12.98 -7.41 -1.65
CA LYS A 452 13.53 -7.58 -2.99
C LYS A 452 12.51 -8.20 -3.95
N ASN A 453 11.82 -9.26 -3.52
CA ASN A 453 10.79 -9.93 -4.31
C ASN A 453 9.60 -9.01 -4.61
N ALA A 454 9.19 -8.20 -3.63
CA ALA A 454 8.11 -7.23 -3.77
C ALA A 454 8.50 -5.99 -4.62
N GLY A 455 9.80 -5.79 -4.87
CA GLY A 455 10.33 -4.59 -5.53
C GLY A 455 10.08 -3.32 -4.71
N VAL A 456 10.24 -3.40 -3.39
CA VAL A 456 9.91 -2.34 -2.43
C VAL A 456 11.14 -1.97 -1.62
N LEU A 457 11.59 -0.71 -1.73
CA LEU A 457 12.69 -0.05 -0.98
C LEU A 457 14.11 -0.65 -1.10
N ILE A 458 14.24 -1.95 -1.36
CA ILE A 458 15.52 -2.67 -1.42
C ILE A 458 15.68 -3.25 -2.83
N GLU A 459 16.78 -2.89 -3.46
CA GLU A 459 17.17 -3.42 -4.77
C GLU A 459 17.90 -4.76 -4.62
N ASP A 460 18.87 -4.81 -3.71
CA ASP A 460 19.67 -6.01 -3.46
C ASP A 460 20.23 -6.04 -2.05
N TYR A 461 20.60 -7.23 -1.57
CA TYR A 461 21.28 -7.40 -0.29
C TYR A 461 22.24 -8.58 -0.31
N LYS A 462 23.25 -8.53 0.56
CA LYS A 462 24.18 -9.64 0.80
C LYS A 462 24.54 -9.73 2.27
N ARG A 463 24.33 -10.91 2.86
CA ARG A 463 24.80 -11.20 4.21
C ARG A 463 26.32 -11.37 4.26
N VAL A 464 26.96 -10.71 5.21
CA VAL A 464 28.40 -10.80 5.50
C VAL A 464 28.56 -10.97 7.01
N GLY A 465 28.73 -12.23 7.45
CA GLY A 465 28.78 -12.57 8.87
C GLY A 465 27.47 -12.23 9.58
N SER A 466 27.53 -11.32 10.56
CA SER A 466 26.38 -10.80 11.32
C SER A 466 25.82 -9.49 10.79
N SER A 467 26.24 -9.07 9.60
CA SER A 467 25.85 -7.80 8.99
C SER A 467 25.29 -8.03 7.60
N PHE A 468 24.56 -7.04 7.08
CA PHE A 468 23.93 -7.08 5.77
C PHE A 468 24.35 -5.86 4.97
N ASN A 469 25.00 -6.08 3.83
CA ASN A 469 25.23 -5.04 2.84
C ASN A 469 23.95 -4.90 2.02
N ILE A 470 23.23 -3.80 2.21
CA ILE A 470 21.92 -3.55 1.58
C ILE A 470 22.08 -2.39 0.60
N THR A 471 21.51 -2.56 -0.60
CA THR A 471 21.39 -1.51 -1.62
C THR A 471 19.93 -1.07 -1.66
N LEU A 472 19.68 0.16 -1.21
CA LEU A 472 18.36 0.76 -1.22
C LEU A 472 18.01 1.31 -2.61
N THR A 473 16.73 1.29 -2.97
CA THR A 473 16.27 1.94 -4.20
C THR A 473 16.32 3.46 -4.05
N PRO A 474 16.71 4.22 -5.08
CA PRO A 474 16.67 5.68 -5.03
C PRO A 474 15.23 6.19 -4.91
N LEU A 475 15.05 7.38 -4.32
CA LEU A 475 13.75 8.06 -4.35
C LEU A 475 13.39 8.46 -5.78
N SER A 476 12.19 8.13 -6.22
CA SER A 476 11.68 8.57 -7.52
C SER A 476 11.39 10.08 -7.51
N LYS A 477 11.30 10.69 -8.70
CA LYS A 477 10.92 12.11 -8.82
C LYS A 477 9.55 12.40 -8.16
N SER A 478 8.61 11.46 -8.26
CA SER A 478 7.29 11.56 -7.66
C SER A 478 7.33 11.43 -6.15
N GLU A 479 8.17 10.53 -5.62
CA GLU A 479 8.40 10.42 -4.16
C GLU A 479 8.96 11.75 -3.61
N VAL A 480 9.93 12.35 -4.31
CA VAL A 480 10.49 13.66 -3.91
C VAL A 480 9.42 14.76 -3.96
N ALA A 481 8.62 14.81 -5.03
CA ALA A 481 7.55 15.80 -5.16
C ALA A 481 6.46 15.64 -4.08
N ASP A 482 6.08 14.40 -3.77
CA ASP A 482 5.13 14.09 -2.71
C ASP A 482 5.70 14.48 -1.32
N LEU A 483 6.98 14.20 -1.05
CA LEU A 483 7.65 14.60 0.19
C LEU A 483 7.69 16.12 0.35
N GLN A 484 7.99 16.87 -0.72
CA GLN A 484 7.99 18.33 -0.69
C GLN A 484 6.60 18.92 -0.42
N LYS A 485 5.54 18.34 -1.01
CA LYS A 485 4.16 18.73 -0.70
C LYS A 485 3.81 18.49 0.77
N ILE A 486 4.33 17.39 1.34
CA ILE A 486 4.17 17.09 2.77
C ILE A 486 4.95 18.08 3.66
N GLU A 487 6.05 18.66 3.21
CA GLU A 487 6.75 19.71 3.97
C GLU A 487 6.08 21.09 3.85
N ILE A 488 5.58 21.47 2.67
CA ILE A 488 4.97 22.80 2.42
C ILE A 488 3.68 23.00 3.23
N ILE A 489 2.83 21.98 3.34
CA ILE A 489 1.59 22.07 4.14
C ILE A 489 1.88 22.30 5.64
N ALA A 490 3.10 21.98 6.12
CA ALA A 490 3.50 22.20 7.52
C ALA A 490 3.92 23.66 7.83
N LEU A 491 4.12 24.50 6.81
CA LEU A 491 4.42 25.92 6.98
C LEU A 491 3.15 26.81 6.88
N GLU A 492 2.05 26.27 6.36
CA GLU A 492 0.79 27.00 6.12
C GLU A 492 -0.32 26.65 7.14
N ALA A 493 -0.12 25.63 7.98
CA ALA A 493 -1.00 25.25 9.10
C ALA A 493 -0.34 25.60 10.45
#